data_AF-A0A7W0UWF1-F1
#
_entry.id   AF-A0A7W0UWF1-F1
#
_cell.length_a   1.000
_cell.length_b   1.000
_cell.length_c   1.000
_cell.angle_alpha   90.00
_cell.angle_beta   90.00
_cell.angle_gamma   90.00
#
_symmetry.space_group_name_H-M   'P 1'
#
loop_
_entity.id
_entity.type
_entity.pdbx_description
1 polymer ?
#
loop_
_entity_poly.entity_id
_entity_poly.type
_entity_poly.pdbx_seq_one_letter_code
_entity_poly.pdbx_strand_id
1 'polypeptide(L)'
;KSFDISHFKIDWEAEKAICPEGKASTTWRHGIDGRGNKVISATFAKADCSRCPSLLQCTKAKSKRRYLTLRPRELHEALQQARKREQTEEFKEEYKRRAGVEGTISQGVRAFGLRRSRYVGIAKTHLQHLATAAAMNLERVADWLAGTDREKTRRSAFVRVMMPLAA
;
A
#
# COMPACT_ATOMS: atom_id res chain seq x y z
N LYS A 1 15.16 12.68 -4.76
CA LYS A 1 14.46 11.47 -4.24
C LYS A 1 14.80 11.31 -2.77
N SER A 2 13.87 10.88 -1.91
CA SER A 2 14.11 10.72 -0.46
C SER A 2 14.45 9.28 -0.10
N PHE A 3 15.31 9.06 0.91
CA PHE A 3 15.64 7.72 1.37
C PHE A 3 14.50 7.08 2.18
N ASP A 4 14.03 5.93 1.72
CA ASP A 4 13.13 5.04 2.46
C ASP A 4 13.91 3.91 3.16
N ILE A 5 13.22 2.96 3.80
CA ILE A 5 13.84 1.84 4.53
C ILE A 5 14.67 0.92 3.62
N SER A 6 14.32 0.79 2.33
CA SER A 6 15.04 -0.10 1.40
C SER A 6 16.48 0.34 1.12
N HIS A 7 16.79 1.61 1.39
CA HIS A 7 18.13 2.16 1.25
C HIS A 7 19.03 1.88 2.47
N PHE A 8 18.47 1.29 3.55
CA PHE A 8 19.23 0.96 4.76
C PHE A 8 19.50 -0.54 4.80
N LYS A 9 20.76 -0.91 5.05
CA LYS A 9 21.13 -2.31 5.27
C LYS A 9 20.82 -2.67 6.72
N ILE A 10 20.02 -3.71 6.93
CA ILE A 10 19.67 -4.18 8.28
C ILE A 10 20.54 -5.39 8.61
N ASP A 11 21.32 -5.27 9.66
CA ASP A 11 22.08 -6.35 10.29
C ASP A 11 21.29 -6.82 11.51
N TRP A 12 20.61 -7.96 11.35
CA TRP A 12 19.77 -8.53 12.40
C TRP A 12 20.59 -9.18 13.52
N GLU A 13 21.77 -9.73 13.19
CA GLU A 13 22.63 -10.41 14.17
C GLU A 13 23.34 -9.39 15.06
N ALA A 14 23.83 -8.29 14.47
CA ALA A 14 24.43 -7.20 15.22
C ALA A 14 23.41 -6.20 15.78
N GLU A 15 22.11 -6.43 15.55
CA GLU A 15 21.00 -5.53 15.93
C GLU A 15 21.24 -4.07 15.52
N LYS A 16 21.64 -3.86 14.26
CA LYS A 16 21.98 -2.54 13.73
C LYS A 16 21.40 -2.28 12.35
N ALA A 17 20.98 -1.05 12.12
CA ALA A 17 20.68 -0.53 10.79
C ALA A 17 21.84 0.35 10.30
N ILE A 18 22.28 0.15 9.07
CA ILE A 18 23.36 0.91 8.43
C ILE A 18 22.74 1.80 7.35
N CYS A 19 23.03 3.10 7.39
CA CYS A 19 22.51 4.06 6.43
C CYS A 19 23.32 4.05 5.11
N PRO A 20 22.81 4.69 4.03
CA PRO A 20 23.54 4.81 2.76
C PRO A 20 24.94 5.42 2.87
N GLU A 21 25.15 6.28 3.88
CA GLU A 21 26.43 6.93 4.18
C GLU A 21 27.33 6.08 5.10
N GLY A 22 26.99 4.80 5.32
CA GLY A 22 27.79 3.84 6.07
C GLY A 22 27.73 3.96 7.60
N LYS A 23 26.94 4.89 8.16
CA LYS A 23 26.79 5.04 9.62
C LYS A 23 25.82 4.01 10.18
N ALA A 24 26.13 3.41 11.31
CA ALA A 24 25.27 2.46 12.01
C ALA A 24 24.34 3.15 13.03
N SER A 25 23.19 2.53 13.30
CA SER A 25 22.28 2.97 14.36
C SER A 25 22.94 2.82 15.73
N THR A 26 22.71 3.79 16.61
CA THR A 26 23.20 3.78 18.00
C THR A 26 22.25 3.08 18.96
N THR A 27 21.03 2.80 18.53
CA THR A 27 20.00 2.19 19.37
C THR A 27 19.19 1.22 18.55
N TRP A 28 18.86 0.10 19.18
CA TRP A 28 17.95 -0.92 18.68
C TRP A 28 17.04 -1.33 19.83
N ARG A 29 15.73 -1.16 19.66
CA ARG A 29 14.75 -1.43 20.72
C ARG A 29 13.56 -2.17 20.18
N HIS A 30 13.24 -3.31 20.78
CA HIS A 30 11.97 -3.99 20.57
C HIS A 30 10.86 -3.23 21.29
N GLY A 31 9.69 -3.15 20.66
CA GLY A 31 8.54 -2.46 21.21
C GLY A 31 7.26 -2.83 20.51
N ILE A 32 6.19 -2.10 20.85
CA ILE A 32 4.86 -2.28 20.29
C ILE A 32 4.43 -0.92 19.73
N ASP A 33 3.89 -0.92 18.50
CA ASP A 33 3.37 0.30 17.89
C ASP A 33 2.00 0.68 18.47
N GLY A 34 1.47 1.86 18.10
CA GLY A 34 0.16 2.31 18.56
C GLY A 34 -1.03 1.47 18.09
N ARG A 35 -0.79 0.41 17.30
CA ARG A 35 -1.78 -0.54 16.80
C ARG A 35 -1.60 -1.94 17.40
N GLY A 36 -0.70 -2.11 18.39
CA GLY A 36 -0.44 -3.39 19.04
C GLY A 36 0.52 -4.32 18.30
N ASN A 37 1.17 -3.87 17.22
CA ASN A 37 2.11 -4.72 16.47
C ASN A 37 3.51 -4.67 17.08
N LYS A 38 4.18 -5.83 17.14
CA LYS A 38 5.61 -5.91 17.47
C LYS A 38 6.43 -5.15 16.42
N VAL A 39 7.32 -4.27 16.87
CA VAL A 39 8.21 -3.47 16.03
C VAL A 39 9.59 -3.34 16.65
N ILE A 40 10.56 -2.96 15.83
CA ILE A 40 11.92 -2.63 16.24
C ILE A 40 12.18 -1.16 15.88
N SER A 41 12.60 -0.37 16.85
CA SER A 41 13.01 1.02 16.65
C SER A 41 14.53 1.10 16.57
N ALA A 42 15.05 1.51 15.42
CA ALA A 42 16.46 1.80 15.23
C ALA A 42 16.69 3.31 15.11
N THR A 43 17.52 3.86 16.00
CA THR A 43 17.80 5.31 16.04
C THR A 43 19.25 5.59 15.69
N PHE A 44 19.49 6.61 14.86
CA PHE A 44 20.84 7.06 14.50
C PHE A 44 21.31 8.20 15.38
N ALA A 45 22.63 8.29 15.59
CA ALA A 45 23.23 9.35 16.37
C ALA A 45 22.90 10.72 15.76
N LYS A 46 22.53 11.69 16.61
CA LYS A 46 22.32 13.06 16.15
C LYS A 46 23.62 13.68 15.63
N ALA A 47 24.75 13.37 16.26
CA ALA A 47 26.06 13.88 15.84
C ALA A 47 26.39 13.48 14.39
N ASP A 48 26.23 12.20 14.06
CA ASP A 48 26.42 11.69 12.69
C ASP A 48 25.40 12.27 11.70
N CYS A 49 24.11 12.33 12.08
CA CYS A 49 23.08 12.82 11.17
C CYS A 49 23.19 14.32 10.90
N SER A 50 23.50 15.13 11.91
CA SER A 50 23.52 16.60 11.80
C SER A 50 24.57 17.14 10.84
N ARG A 51 25.65 16.38 10.62
CA ARG A 51 26.76 16.71 9.71
C ARG A 51 26.70 15.91 8.41
N CYS A 52 25.66 15.11 8.23
CA CYS A 52 25.50 14.24 7.06
C CYS A 52 25.11 15.08 5.83
N PRO A 53 25.83 14.96 4.70
CA PRO A 53 25.53 15.70 3.47
C PRO A 53 24.14 15.33 2.92
N SER A 54 23.73 14.08 3.12
CA SER A 54 22.44 13.55 2.66
C SER A 54 21.29 13.78 3.64
N LEU A 55 21.45 14.63 4.67
CA LEU A 55 20.43 14.86 5.70
C LEU A 55 19.07 15.25 5.11
N LEU A 56 19.05 16.17 4.13
CA LEU A 56 17.81 16.64 3.48
C LEU A 56 17.10 15.55 2.67
N GLN A 57 17.85 14.59 2.13
CA GLN A 57 17.29 13.43 1.44
C GLN A 57 16.85 12.34 2.44
N CYS A 58 17.47 12.30 3.62
CA CYS A 58 17.31 11.26 4.61
C CYS A 58 16.16 11.52 5.60
N THR A 59 15.96 12.73 6.11
CA THR A 59 14.91 13.01 7.11
C THR A 59 14.47 14.47 7.11
N LYS A 60 13.16 14.69 7.30
CA LYS A 60 12.57 16.02 7.53
C LYS A 60 12.28 16.30 9.01
N ALA A 61 12.68 15.40 9.90
CA ALA A 61 12.40 15.52 11.33
C ALA A 61 13.15 16.71 11.96
N LYS A 62 12.46 17.48 12.82
CA LYS A 62 13.05 18.62 13.56
C LYS A 62 14.27 18.22 14.40
N SER A 63 14.33 16.98 14.86
CA SER A 63 15.46 16.44 15.63
C SER A 63 16.75 16.27 14.80
N LYS A 64 16.70 16.47 13.47
CA LYS A 64 17.82 16.31 12.53
C LYS A 64 18.54 14.96 12.67
N ARG A 65 17.77 13.90 13.00
CA ARG A 65 18.25 12.51 13.07
C ARG A 65 17.23 11.57 12.45
N ARG A 66 17.71 10.46 11.91
CA ARG A 66 16.87 9.41 11.33
C ARG A 66 16.43 8.44 12.42
N TYR A 67 15.16 8.05 12.35
CA TYR A 67 14.59 6.93 13.08
C TYR A 67 13.99 5.97 12.07
N LEU A 68 14.19 4.68 12.29
CA LEU A 68 13.58 3.63 11.50
C LEU A 68 12.67 2.82 12.41
N THR A 69 11.49 2.50 11.90
CA THR A 69 10.61 1.49 12.48
C THR A 69 10.65 0.29 11.56
N LEU A 70 11.22 -0.80 12.05
CA LEU A 70 11.34 -2.07 11.35
C LEU A 70 10.29 -3.03 11.89
N ARG A 71 9.79 -3.88 11.00
CA ARG A 71 9.04 -5.07 11.41
C ARG A 71 10.03 -6.12 11.96
N PRO A 72 9.58 -7.06 12.81
CA PRO A 72 10.36 -8.24 13.16
C PRO A 72 10.93 -8.94 11.92
N ARG A 73 12.10 -9.57 12.06
CA ARG A 73 12.89 -10.12 10.94
C ARG A 73 12.06 -10.90 9.94
N GLU A 74 11.32 -11.91 10.40
CA GLU A 74 10.48 -12.76 9.55
C GLU A 74 9.48 -11.95 8.72
N LEU A 75 8.78 -11.00 9.35
CA LEU A 75 7.81 -10.14 8.67
C LEU A 75 8.49 -9.14 7.73
N HIS A 76 9.68 -8.66 8.08
CA HIS A 76 10.45 -7.77 7.22
C HIS A 76 10.92 -8.52 5.97
N GLU A 77 11.51 -9.70 6.14
CA GLU A 77 12.00 -10.54 5.04
C GLU A 77 10.86 -10.99 4.13
N ALA A 78 9.73 -11.43 4.69
CA ALA A 78 8.53 -11.77 3.93
C ALA A 78 8.01 -10.58 3.10
N LEU A 79 8.00 -9.37 3.68
CA LEU A 79 7.61 -8.17 2.94
C LEU A 79 8.59 -7.82 1.81
N GLN A 80 9.89 -7.98 2.03
CA GLN A 80 10.89 -7.75 0.99
C GLN A 80 10.80 -8.79 -0.14
N GLN A 81 10.57 -10.06 0.19
CA GLN A 81 10.32 -11.12 -0.79
C GLN A 81 9.06 -10.83 -1.61
N ALA A 82 7.97 -10.42 -0.96
CA ALA A 82 6.74 -10.01 -1.65
C ALA A 82 6.99 -8.85 -2.61
N ARG A 83 7.73 -7.81 -2.18
CA ARG A 83 8.11 -6.69 -3.07
C ARG A 83 8.96 -7.10 -4.25
N LYS A 84 9.90 -8.04 -4.07
CA LYS A 84 10.68 -8.60 -5.17
C LYS A 84 9.78 -9.36 -6.15
N ARG A 85 8.87 -10.18 -5.63
CA ARG A 85 7.86 -10.89 -6.45
C ARG A 85 6.99 -9.90 -7.22
N GLU A 86 6.57 -8.80 -6.60
CA GLU A 86 5.74 -7.76 -7.25
C GLU A 86 6.40 -7.13 -8.49
N GLN A 87 7.74 -7.15 -8.58
CA GLN A 87 8.46 -6.61 -9.75
C GLN A 87 8.52 -7.58 -10.93
N THR A 88 8.22 -8.86 -10.72
CA THR A 88 8.26 -9.89 -11.77
C THR A 88 7.14 -9.69 -12.79
N GLU A 89 7.39 -10.06 -14.04
CA GLU A 89 6.38 -9.94 -15.10
C GLU A 89 5.22 -10.93 -14.87
N GLU A 90 5.52 -12.11 -14.33
CA GLU A 90 4.53 -13.12 -13.96
C GLU A 90 3.54 -12.57 -12.92
N PHE A 91 4.05 -11.88 -11.89
CA PHE A 91 3.19 -11.23 -10.91
C PHE A 91 2.38 -10.09 -11.54
N LYS A 92 2.98 -9.26 -12.40
CA LYS A 92 2.26 -8.17 -13.07
C LYS A 92 1.11 -8.72 -13.91
N GLU A 93 1.33 -9.82 -14.64
CA GLU A 93 0.30 -10.47 -15.45
C GLU A 93 -0.81 -11.08 -14.59
N GLU A 94 -0.45 -11.77 -13.50
CA GLU A 94 -1.43 -12.26 -12.52
C GLU A 94 -2.24 -11.10 -11.90
N TYR A 95 -1.56 -10.00 -11.54
CA TYR A 95 -2.15 -8.84 -10.91
C TYR A 95 -3.10 -8.08 -11.84
N LYS A 96 -2.90 -8.10 -13.16
CA LYS A 96 -3.84 -7.54 -14.14
C LYS A 96 -5.25 -8.15 -14.01
N ARG A 97 -5.40 -9.39 -13.52
CA ARG A 97 -6.73 -9.98 -13.26
C ARG A 97 -7.51 -9.23 -12.17
N ARG A 98 -6.83 -8.49 -11.29
CA ARG A 98 -7.47 -7.59 -10.31
C ARG A 98 -7.90 -6.25 -10.91
N ALA A 99 -7.55 -5.96 -12.16
CA ALA A 99 -8.04 -4.77 -12.84
C ALA A 99 -9.57 -4.81 -12.85
N GLY A 100 -10.19 -3.74 -12.33
CA GLY A 100 -11.64 -3.63 -12.21
C GLY A 100 -12.23 -3.98 -10.83
N VAL A 101 -11.42 -4.34 -9.83
CA VAL A 101 -11.93 -4.50 -8.44
C VAL A 101 -12.52 -3.20 -7.90
N GLU A 102 -11.88 -2.06 -8.17
CA GLU A 102 -12.39 -0.75 -7.79
C GLU A 102 -13.70 -0.43 -8.51
N GLY A 103 -13.81 -0.79 -9.79
CA GLY A 103 -15.05 -0.68 -10.57
C GLY A 103 -16.18 -1.53 -9.98
N THR A 104 -15.88 -2.75 -9.53
CA THR A 104 -16.84 -3.64 -8.87
C THR A 104 -17.30 -3.07 -7.53
N ILE A 105 -16.38 -2.62 -6.68
CA ILE A 105 -16.73 -1.96 -5.40
C ILE A 105 -17.59 -0.73 -5.67
N SER A 106 -17.20 0.06 -6.67
CA SER A 106 -17.88 1.25 -7.10
C SER A 106 -19.32 0.99 -7.59
N GLN A 107 -19.55 -0.07 -8.38
CA GLN A 107 -20.88 -0.54 -8.77
C GLN A 107 -21.71 -0.92 -7.54
N GLY A 108 -21.15 -1.75 -6.65
CA GLY A 108 -21.83 -2.15 -5.41
C GLY A 108 -22.22 -0.95 -4.55
N VAL A 109 -21.35 0.05 -4.42
CA VAL A 109 -21.63 1.26 -3.62
C VAL A 109 -22.70 2.13 -4.28
N ARG A 110 -22.57 2.43 -5.58
CA ARG A 110 -23.43 3.42 -6.25
C ARG A 110 -24.77 2.87 -6.72
N ALA A 111 -24.78 1.67 -7.30
CA ALA A 111 -26.01 1.06 -7.82
C ALA A 111 -26.75 0.26 -6.75
N PHE A 112 -26.04 -0.38 -5.82
CA PHE A 112 -26.64 -1.30 -4.84
C PHE A 112 -26.54 -0.86 -3.37
N GLY A 113 -26.02 0.34 -3.10
CA GLY A 113 -26.01 0.91 -1.75
C GLY A 113 -25.14 0.14 -0.72
N LEU A 114 -24.09 -0.55 -1.16
CA LEU A 114 -23.27 -1.48 -0.37
C LEU A 114 -22.74 -0.91 0.97
N ARG A 115 -22.64 0.42 1.13
CA ARG A 115 -22.17 1.09 2.35
C ARG A 115 -23.19 1.10 3.50
N ARG A 116 -24.44 0.71 3.26
CA ARG A 116 -25.51 0.75 4.27
C ARG A 116 -26.22 -0.59 4.35
N SER A 117 -26.42 -1.09 5.56
CA SER A 117 -27.29 -2.23 5.81
C SER A 117 -28.64 -1.75 6.33
N ARG A 118 -29.73 -2.36 5.86
CA ARG A 118 -31.09 -2.04 6.31
C ARG A 118 -31.35 -2.52 7.74
N TYR A 119 -30.65 -3.58 8.16
CA TYR A 119 -30.84 -4.21 9.45
C TYR A 119 -29.54 -4.20 10.25
N VAL A 120 -29.66 -4.20 11.57
CA VAL A 120 -28.53 -4.26 12.51
C VAL A 120 -28.15 -5.70 12.79
N GLY A 121 -26.84 -5.98 12.81
CA GLY A 121 -26.25 -7.27 13.19
C GLY A 121 -25.50 -7.97 12.05
N ILE A 122 -24.33 -8.53 12.37
CA ILE A 122 -23.38 -9.11 11.40
C ILE A 122 -24.03 -10.15 10.49
N ALA A 123 -24.86 -11.05 11.05
CA ALA A 123 -25.52 -12.09 10.27
C ALA A 123 -26.48 -11.52 9.20
N LYS A 124 -27.26 -10.49 9.54
CA LYS A 124 -28.20 -9.83 8.61
C LYS A 124 -27.46 -9.00 7.57
N THR A 125 -26.39 -8.31 7.97
CA THR A 125 -25.52 -7.58 7.04
C THR A 125 -24.83 -8.53 6.06
N HIS A 126 -24.36 -9.70 6.52
CA HIS A 126 -23.78 -10.72 5.66
C HIS A 126 -24.78 -11.23 4.62
N LEU A 127 -26.01 -11.56 5.04
CA LEU A 127 -27.07 -11.97 4.10
C LEU A 127 -27.36 -10.87 3.06
N GLN A 128 -27.45 -9.60 3.48
CA GLN A 128 -27.63 -8.49 2.55
C GLN A 128 -26.48 -8.39 1.55
N HIS A 129 -25.22 -8.55 1.98
CA HIS A 129 -24.06 -8.52 1.08
C HIS A 129 -24.08 -9.66 0.06
N LEU A 130 -24.51 -10.87 0.46
CA LEU A 130 -24.71 -11.97 -0.48
C LEU A 130 -25.80 -11.65 -1.51
N ALA A 131 -26.93 -11.09 -1.06
CA ALA A 131 -28.01 -10.67 -1.96
C ALA A 131 -27.56 -9.55 -2.92
N THR A 132 -26.79 -8.56 -2.44
CA THR A 132 -26.19 -7.52 -3.28
C THR A 132 -25.24 -8.12 -4.32
N ALA A 133 -24.38 -9.07 -3.93
CA ALA A 133 -23.47 -9.73 -4.85
C ALA A 133 -24.23 -10.52 -5.93
N ALA A 134 -25.30 -11.23 -5.55
CA ALA A 134 -26.16 -11.92 -6.50
C ALA A 134 -26.83 -10.95 -7.48
N ALA A 135 -27.39 -9.83 -6.98
CA ALA A 135 -28.02 -8.82 -7.81
C ALA A 135 -27.04 -8.17 -8.80
N MET A 136 -25.81 -7.87 -8.36
CA MET A 136 -24.74 -7.38 -9.23
C MET A 136 -24.39 -8.37 -10.35
N ASN A 137 -24.34 -9.67 -10.04
CA ASN A 137 -24.08 -10.70 -11.05
C ASN A 137 -25.24 -10.79 -12.06
N LEU A 138 -26.49 -10.71 -11.61
CA LEU A 138 -27.67 -10.72 -12.48
C LEU A 138 -27.69 -9.50 -13.43
N GLU A 139 -27.42 -8.30 -12.92
CA GLU A 139 -27.31 -7.08 -13.75
C GLU A 139 -26.23 -7.27 -14.83
N ARG A 140 -25.04 -7.76 -14.46
CA ARG A 140 -23.94 -8.00 -15.40
C ARG A 140 -24.28 -9.04 -16.47
N VAL A 141 -25.02 -10.10 -16.12
CA VAL A 141 -25.49 -11.10 -17.09
C VAL A 141 -26.50 -10.48 -18.04
N ALA A 142 -27.44 -9.69 -17.51
CA ALA A 142 -28.43 -8.99 -18.33
C ALA A 142 -27.76 -8.01 -19.31
N ASP A 143 -26.80 -7.20 -18.84
CA ASP A 143 -26.02 -6.27 -19.68
C ASP A 143 -25.26 -7.01 -20.78
N TRP A 144 -24.65 -8.15 -20.45
CA TRP A 144 -23.90 -8.96 -21.40
C TRP A 144 -24.81 -9.56 -22.48
N LEU A 145 -25.97 -10.11 -22.09
CA LEU A 145 -26.96 -10.64 -23.03
C LEU A 145 -27.56 -9.54 -23.93
N ALA A 146 -27.70 -8.32 -23.41
CA ALA A 146 -28.17 -7.17 -24.15
C ALA A 146 -27.11 -6.54 -25.08
N GLY A 147 -25.86 -7.02 -25.05
CA GLY A 147 -24.76 -6.43 -25.81
C GLY A 147 -24.36 -5.02 -25.31
N THR A 148 -24.65 -4.69 -24.05
CA THR A 148 -24.30 -3.40 -23.47
C THR A 148 -22.79 -3.31 -23.29
N ASP A 149 -22.18 -2.27 -23.86
CA ASP A 149 -20.75 -2.04 -23.75
C ASP A 149 -20.32 -1.84 -22.30
N ARG A 150 -19.22 -2.47 -21.90
CA ARG A 150 -18.62 -2.25 -20.58
C ARG A 150 -18.17 -0.80 -20.47
N GLU A 151 -18.52 -0.13 -19.36
CA GLU A 151 -18.13 1.25 -19.10
C GLU A 151 -16.60 1.37 -19.17
N LYS A 152 -16.10 2.19 -20.11
CA LYS A 152 -14.66 2.40 -20.29
C LYS A 152 -14.10 3.16 -19.10
N THR A 153 -12.83 2.89 -18.75
CA THR A 153 -12.12 3.61 -17.69
C THR A 153 -12.25 5.12 -17.91
N ARG A 154 -12.91 5.84 -16.99
CA ARG A 154 -13.05 7.29 -17.10
C ARG A 154 -11.68 7.93 -17.07
N ARG A 155 -11.39 8.75 -18.08
CA ARG A 155 -10.21 9.62 -18.07
C ARG A 155 -10.49 10.82 -17.17
N SER A 156 -9.56 11.13 -16.27
CA SER A 156 -9.67 12.32 -15.42
C SER A 156 -9.61 13.60 -16.26
N ALA A 157 -10.14 14.71 -15.73
CA ALA A 157 -10.06 16.00 -16.41
C ALA A 157 -8.60 16.39 -16.74
N PHE A 158 -7.68 16.13 -15.81
CA PHE A 158 -6.25 16.39 -15.99
C PHE A 158 -5.66 15.60 -17.17
N VAL A 159 -5.96 14.30 -17.28
CA VAL A 159 -5.48 13.47 -18.40
C VAL A 159 -6.05 13.95 -19.74
N ARG A 160 -7.30 14.43 -19.75
CA ARG A 160 -7.91 14.99 -20.97
C ARG A 160 -7.24 16.29 -21.44
N VAL A 161 -6.79 17.15 -20.52
CA VAL A 161 -6.08 18.40 -20.83
C VAL A 161 -4.64 18.15 -21.26
N MET A 162 -3.99 17.14 -20.69
CA MET A 162 -2.58 16.83 -20.98
C MET A 162 -2.36 15.99 -22.24
N MET A 163 -3.41 15.48 -22.87
CA MET A 163 -3.28 14.76 -24.13
C MET A 163 -3.07 15.75 -25.28
N PRO A 164 -2.11 15.52 -26.18
CA PRO A 164 -2.00 16.33 -27.39
C PRO A 164 -3.31 16.20 -28.17
N LEU A 165 -3.82 17.34 -28.65
CA LEU A 165 -4.89 17.37 -29.65
C LEU A 165 -4.42 16.48 -30.80
N ALA A 166 -5.17 15.41 -31.08
CA ALA A 166 -4.91 14.60 -32.26
C ALA A 166 -5.01 15.53 -33.49
N ALA A 167 -3.94 15.56 -34.27
CA ALA A 167 -3.89 16.27 -35.55
C ALA A 167 -4.85 15.65 -36.56
#